data_AF-A0A357I4U6-F1
#
_entry.id   AF-A0A357I4U6-F1
#
_cell.length_a   1.000
_cell.length_b   1.000
_cell.length_c   1.000
_cell.angle_alpha   90.00
_cell.angle_beta   90.00
_cell.angle_gamma   90.00
#
_symmetry.space_group_name_H-M   'P 1'
#
loop_
_entity.id
_entity.type
_entity.pdbx_description
1 polymer ?
#
loop_
_entity_poly.entity_id
_entity_poly.type
_entity_poly.pdbx_seq_one_letter_code
_entity_poly.pdbx_strand_id
1 'polypeptide(L)'
;MFISPQAIASGTARKEGGFALVIALSLMAFILLLLLSLTTLVSVESSSAETARASMQARLNARLSLMVAVGELQKYAGKDQITTARAEITSDSTLNHPYWTGVWDASATTESARWIVSGNQGLAVNDANYLTPSSNLSDPSDQTNTVWLVKESVSNPLERIKVQTEAIAASGDASSGRFGFWVADEGVKAKFNIASEENTATDSQTGSPTTLSYQHGINQLNAAFSAQDLEGDTKTSNANSLCDLVLLAEAAGLDKDYFHDLTTQSFGLLTDSQNGGFKKDLSLAFEDDGVYELEFGNLEQDPRRFFIDHLEDPSTGLTGPNWDILRSYYRLHERVVDGSVDILTPGNSLKTSLRTAF
;
A
#
# COMPACT_ATOMS: atom_id res chain seq x y z
N MET A 1 28.02 102.78 -70.49
CA MET A 1 26.65 102.25 -70.71
C MET A 1 26.76 100.73 -70.70
N PHE A 2 25.83 100.03 -70.05
CA PHE A 2 25.71 98.56 -69.87
C PHE A 2 26.60 97.96 -68.77
N ILE A 3 26.13 97.93 -67.51
CA ILE A 3 25.18 97.00 -66.84
C ILE A 3 25.92 95.83 -66.18
N SER A 4 25.90 95.83 -64.85
CA SER A 4 26.24 94.71 -63.96
C SER A 4 25.22 93.57 -64.09
N PRO A 5 25.63 92.31 -63.84
CA PRO A 5 24.72 91.31 -63.29
C PRO A 5 25.22 90.76 -61.94
N GLN A 6 24.42 91.08 -60.91
CA GLN A 6 23.94 90.25 -59.80
C GLN A 6 24.74 88.97 -59.48
N ALA A 7 25.40 88.95 -58.32
CA ALA A 7 25.88 87.73 -57.67
C ALA A 7 24.68 86.96 -57.08
N ILE A 8 24.45 85.75 -57.59
CA ILE A 8 23.42 84.82 -57.15
C ILE A 8 23.86 84.19 -55.82
N ALA A 9 22.95 84.20 -54.84
CA ALA A 9 23.11 83.58 -53.53
C ALA A 9 23.41 82.08 -53.64
N SER A 10 24.54 81.64 -53.08
CA SER A 10 24.77 80.22 -52.80
C SER A 10 24.31 79.92 -51.38
N GLY A 11 23.06 79.50 -51.25
CA GLY A 11 22.58 78.82 -50.04
C GLY A 11 23.33 77.50 -49.91
N THR A 12 24.21 77.38 -48.92
CA THR A 12 24.80 76.11 -48.52
C THR A 12 23.69 75.23 -47.94
N ALA A 13 23.25 74.24 -48.71
CA ALA A 13 22.40 73.16 -48.21
C ALA A 13 23.18 72.39 -47.14
N ARG A 14 22.91 72.69 -45.87
CA ARG A 14 23.41 71.94 -44.72
C ARG A 14 22.79 70.55 -44.79
N LYS A 15 23.60 69.53 -45.05
CA LYS A 15 23.17 68.13 -45.07
C LYS A 15 22.69 67.71 -43.68
N GLU A 16 21.38 67.60 -43.49
CA GLU A 16 20.75 66.92 -42.35
C GLU A 16 20.85 65.40 -42.51
N GLY A 17 22.07 64.84 -42.40
CA GLY A 17 22.31 63.40 -42.55
C GLY A 17 22.22 62.58 -41.25
N GLY A 18 22.23 63.23 -40.08
CA GLY A 18 22.28 62.55 -38.78
C GLY A 18 20.93 62.07 -38.24
N PHE A 19 19.85 62.81 -38.51
CA PHE A 19 18.53 62.51 -37.94
C PHE A 19 17.89 61.25 -38.56
N ALA A 20 18.03 61.07 -39.88
CA ALA A 20 17.57 59.88 -40.58
C ALA A 20 18.28 58.61 -40.11
N LEU A 21 19.58 58.70 -39.77
CA LEU A 21 20.35 57.58 -39.24
C LEU A 21 19.89 57.19 -37.82
N VAL A 22 19.60 58.17 -36.96
CA VAL A 22 19.07 57.92 -35.61
C VAL A 22 17.69 57.29 -35.67
N ILE A 23 16.81 57.75 -36.57
CA ILE A 23 15.49 57.13 -36.78
C ILE A 23 15.62 55.71 -37.35
N ALA A 24 16.51 55.49 -38.31
CA ALA A 24 16.74 54.15 -38.85
C ALA A 24 17.30 53.19 -37.78
N LEU A 25 18.22 53.67 -36.93
CA LEU A 25 18.82 52.87 -35.87
C LEU A 25 17.83 52.61 -34.72
N SER A 26 16.98 53.58 -34.37
CA SER A 26 15.91 53.37 -33.39
C SER A 26 14.83 52.43 -33.91
N LEU A 27 14.46 52.51 -35.20
CA LEU A 27 13.53 51.60 -35.85
C LEU A 27 14.10 50.17 -35.90
N MET A 28 15.37 50.02 -36.29
CA MET A 28 16.02 48.71 -36.35
C MET A 28 16.18 48.10 -34.95
N ALA A 29 16.55 48.89 -33.96
CA ALA A 29 16.60 48.45 -32.56
C ALA A 29 15.22 48.05 -32.03
N PHE A 30 14.17 48.82 -32.35
CA PHE A 30 12.80 48.50 -31.97
C PHE A 30 12.32 47.19 -32.62
N ILE A 31 12.58 47.00 -33.92
CA ILE A 31 12.24 45.75 -34.62
C ILE A 31 12.99 44.56 -34.04
N LEU A 32 14.28 44.71 -33.72
CA LEU A 32 15.06 43.65 -33.09
C LEU A 32 14.52 43.28 -31.70
N LEU A 33 14.14 44.25 -30.89
CA LEU A 33 13.51 44.00 -29.59
C LEU A 33 12.14 43.30 -29.74
N LEU A 34 11.35 43.69 -30.74
CA LEU A 34 10.06 43.07 -31.03
C LEU A 34 10.21 41.61 -31.50
N LEU A 35 11.20 41.34 -32.36
CA LEU A 35 11.49 39.97 -32.80
C LEU A 35 12.01 39.11 -31.66
N LEU A 36 12.88 39.66 -30.81
CA LEU A 36 13.39 38.95 -29.65
C LEU A 36 12.26 38.62 -28.66
N SER A 37 11.38 39.57 -28.36
CA SER A 37 10.26 39.34 -27.44
C SER A 37 9.30 38.27 -27.97
N LEU A 38 8.92 38.33 -29.26
CA LEU A 38 8.07 37.34 -29.88
C LEU A 38 8.72 35.95 -29.87
N THR A 39 10.02 35.87 -30.17
CA THR A 39 10.76 34.61 -30.19
C THR A 39 10.85 34.00 -28.79
N THR A 40 11.11 34.81 -27.76
CA THR A 40 11.14 34.32 -26.37
C THR A 40 9.77 33.81 -25.92
N LEU A 41 8.69 34.50 -26.29
CA LEU A 41 7.34 34.07 -25.95
C LEU A 41 7.01 32.71 -26.61
N VAL A 42 7.30 32.57 -27.91
CA VAL A 42 7.07 31.31 -28.64
C VAL A 42 7.92 30.17 -28.07
N SER A 43 9.17 30.43 -27.70
CA SER A 43 10.04 29.41 -27.11
C SER A 43 9.54 28.94 -25.74
N VAL A 44 9.08 29.86 -24.89
CA VAL A 44 8.51 29.52 -23.57
C VAL A 44 7.21 28.76 -23.74
N GLU A 45 6.33 29.19 -24.65
CA GLU A 45 5.07 28.51 -24.93
C GLU A 45 5.30 27.09 -25.49
N SER A 46 6.28 26.92 -26.38
CA SER A 46 6.67 25.61 -26.92
C SER A 46 7.18 24.68 -25.82
N SER A 47 8.08 25.18 -24.95
CA SER A 47 8.62 24.39 -23.84
C SER A 47 7.53 24.03 -22.82
N SER A 48 6.60 24.95 -22.55
CA SER A 48 5.43 24.73 -21.69
C SER A 48 4.50 23.65 -22.29
N ALA A 49 4.19 23.73 -23.58
CA ALA A 49 3.36 22.76 -24.28
C ALA A 49 4.01 21.36 -24.33
N GLU A 50 5.32 21.28 -24.56
CA GLU A 50 6.08 20.03 -24.50
C GLU A 50 6.05 19.41 -23.10
N THR A 51 6.24 20.21 -22.05
CA THR A 51 6.16 19.76 -20.66
C THR A 51 4.74 19.28 -20.32
N ALA A 52 3.71 20.02 -20.74
CA ALA A 52 2.32 19.62 -20.55
C ALA A 52 2.03 18.29 -21.26
N ARG A 53 2.47 18.13 -22.51
CA ARG A 53 2.33 16.88 -23.28
C ARG A 53 3.05 15.71 -22.59
N ALA A 54 4.30 15.89 -22.19
CA ALA A 54 5.09 14.87 -21.51
C ALA A 54 4.43 14.45 -20.19
N SER A 55 3.91 15.40 -19.42
CA SER A 55 3.20 15.12 -18.17
C SER A 55 1.89 14.34 -18.39
N MET A 56 1.12 14.66 -19.45
CA MET A 56 -0.09 13.92 -19.81
C MET A 56 0.25 12.49 -20.24
N GLN A 57 1.30 12.31 -21.05
CA GLN A 57 1.76 11.00 -21.47
C GLN A 57 2.23 10.15 -20.28
N ALA A 58 3.00 10.73 -19.35
CA ALA A 58 3.41 10.06 -18.12
C ALA A 58 2.20 9.62 -17.27
N ARG A 59 1.17 10.48 -17.12
CA ARG A 59 -0.07 10.14 -16.42
C ARG A 59 -0.85 9.02 -17.10
N LEU A 60 -0.90 8.99 -18.44
CA LEU A 60 -1.54 7.92 -19.19
C LEU A 60 -0.79 6.59 -19.01
N ASN A 61 0.54 6.61 -19.07
CA ASN A 61 1.36 5.42 -18.83
C ASN A 61 1.18 4.91 -17.39
N ALA A 62 1.14 5.80 -16.40
CA ALA A 62 0.87 5.44 -15.01
C ALA A 62 -0.53 4.84 -14.83
N ARG A 63 -1.55 5.37 -15.52
CA ARG A 63 -2.90 4.82 -15.49
C ARG A 63 -2.98 3.44 -16.14
N LEU A 64 -2.27 3.23 -17.26
CA LEU A 64 -2.12 1.90 -17.85
C LEU A 64 -1.45 0.94 -16.86
N SER A 65 -0.36 1.39 -16.21
CA SER A 65 0.34 0.62 -15.18
C SER A 65 -0.60 0.14 -14.08
N LEU A 66 -1.47 1.03 -13.57
CA LEU A 66 -2.48 0.69 -12.58
C LEU A 66 -3.44 -0.38 -13.10
N MET A 67 -3.94 -0.25 -14.33
CA MET A 67 -4.84 -1.25 -14.93
C MET A 67 -4.17 -2.61 -15.07
N VAL A 68 -2.90 -2.65 -15.49
CA VAL A 68 -2.12 -3.89 -15.58
C VAL A 68 -1.91 -4.49 -14.18
N ALA A 69 -1.52 -3.68 -13.19
CA ALA A 69 -1.32 -4.13 -11.82
C ALA A 69 -2.59 -4.74 -11.21
N VAL A 70 -3.75 -4.09 -11.41
CA VAL A 70 -5.04 -4.61 -10.96
C VAL A 70 -5.39 -5.90 -11.70
N GLY A 71 -5.12 -5.99 -13.00
CA GLY A 71 -5.34 -7.21 -13.78
C GLY A 71 -4.49 -8.39 -13.28
N GLU A 72 -3.21 -8.15 -13.01
CA GLU A 72 -2.30 -9.16 -12.43
C GLU A 72 -2.76 -9.57 -11.02
N LEU A 73 -3.18 -8.62 -10.19
CA LEU A 73 -3.73 -8.89 -8.85
C LEU A 73 -5.01 -9.72 -8.93
N GLN A 74 -5.96 -9.38 -9.80
CA GLN A 74 -7.19 -10.15 -9.97
C GLN A 74 -6.92 -11.55 -10.52
N LYS A 75 -5.96 -11.69 -11.44
CA LYS A 75 -5.60 -12.97 -12.04
C LYS A 75 -4.98 -13.93 -11.04
N TYR A 76 -4.10 -13.45 -10.15
CA TYR A 76 -3.34 -14.32 -9.26
C TYR A 76 -3.82 -14.30 -7.80
N ALA A 77 -4.44 -13.23 -7.33
CA ALA A 77 -4.96 -13.09 -5.96
C ALA A 77 -6.49 -13.05 -5.88
N GLY A 78 -7.20 -13.32 -6.98
CA GLY A 78 -8.67 -13.29 -7.01
C GLY A 78 -9.37 -14.50 -6.39
N LYS A 79 -8.64 -15.58 -6.08
CA LYS A 79 -9.19 -16.80 -5.48
C LYS A 79 -9.00 -16.77 -3.96
N ASP A 80 -10.02 -17.18 -3.20
CA ASP A 80 -10.02 -17.12 -1.73
C ASP A 80 -8.93 -17.96 -1.04
N GLN A 81 -8.36 -18.94 -1.75
CA GLN A 81 -7.29 -19.82 -1.26
C GLN A 81 -5.89 -19.22 -1.44
N ILE A 82 -5.83 -18.01 -1.97
CA ILE A 82 -4.58 -17.32 -2.21
C ILE A 82 -4.23 -16.47 -1.00
N THR A 83 -2.99 -16.54 -0.58
CA THR A 83 -2.45 -15.71 0.49
C THR A 83 -1.31 -14.86 -0.06
N THR A 84 -1.22 -13.63 0.43
CA THR A 84 -0.18 -12.69 0.08
C THR A 84 0.77 -12.51 1.26
N ALA A 85 2.05 -12.25 0.98
CA ALA A 85 2.89 -11.54 1.93
C ALA A 85 4.10 -10.91 1.26
N ARG A 86 4.80 -10.09 2.04
CA ARG A 86 6.05 -9.46 1.65
C ARG A 86 7.20 -10.46 1.63
N ALA A 87 8.18 -10.22 0.76
CA ALA A 87 9.34 -11.09 0.57
C ALA A 87 10.17 -11.30 1.85
N GLU A 88 10.18 -10.33 2.76
CA GLU A 88 10.89 -10.42 4.05
C GLU A 88 10.47 -11.62 4.91
N ILE A 89 9.27 -12.19 4.70
CA ILE A 89 8.81 -13.40 5.43
C ILE A 89 9.74 -14.60 5.19
N THR A 90 10.47 -14.60 4.07
CA THR A 90 11.31 -15.74 3.66
C THR A 90 12.62 -15.84 4.43
N SER A 91 12.94 -14.90 5.32
CA SER A 91 14.14 -14.88 6.19
C SER A 91 15.50 -15.02 5.48
N ASP A 92 15.53 -14.86 4.16
CA ASP A 92 16.75 -14.93 3.35
C ASP A 92 17.54 -13.63 3.49
N SER A 93 18.83 -13.74 3.84
CA SER A 93 19.72 -12.58 3.99
C SER A 93 20.16 -11.96 2.67
N THR A 94 19.77 -12.54 1.52
CA THR A 94 20.11 -12.08 0.16
C THR A 94 19.01 -11.24 -0.51
N LEU A 95 17.98 -10.84 0.23
CA LEU A 95 16.87 -10.05 -0.31
C LEU A 95 17.29 -8.63 -0.68
N ASN A 96 17.27 -8.31 -1.98
CA ASN A 96 17.45 -6.94 -2.48
C ASN A 96 16.14 -6.13 -2.41
N HIS A 97 14.99 -6.82 -2.41
CA HIS A 97 13.66 -6.23 -2.48
C HIS A 97 12.70 -6.85 -1.44
N PRO A 98 12.88 -6.57 -0.13
CA PRO A 98 12.10 -7.19 0.95
C PRO A 98 10.60 -6.83 0.92
N TYR A 99 10.25 -5.66 0.39
CA TYR A 99 8.87 -5.14 0.35
C TYR A 99 8.07 -5.53 -0.90
N TRP A 100 8.60 -6.42 -1.75
CA TRP A 100 7.82 -6.96 -2.86
C TRP A 100 6.78 -7.96 -2.36
N THR A 101 5.56 -7.83 -2.89
CA THR A 101 4.45 -8.71 -2.50
C THR A 101 4.43 -9.96 -3.36
N GLY A 102 4.54 -11.09 -2.69
CA GLY A 102 4.40 -12.43 -3.23
C GLY A 102 3.01 -12.96 -2.99
N VAL A 103 2.61 -13.89 -3.85
CA VAL A 103 1.30 -14.53 -3.85
C VAL A 103 1.51 -16.03 -3.95
N TRP A 104 0.89 -16.78 -3.04
CA TRP A 104 0.98 -18.23 -3.01
C TRP A 104 -0.40 -18.86 -2.83
N ASP A 105 -0.58 -20.03 -3.44
CA ASP A 105 -1.77 -20.85 -3.20
C ASP A 105 -1.56 -21.66 -1.92
N ALA A 106 -2.38 -21.42 -0.91
CA ALA A 106 -2.29 -22.12 0.37
C ALA A 106 -2.60 -23.61 0.26
N SER A 107 -3.30 -24.04 -0.80
CA SER A 107 -3.59 -25.45 -1.07
C SER A 107 -2.43 -26.18 -1.75
N ALA A 108 -1.46 -25.45 -2.32
CA ALA A 108 -0.36 -26.03 -3.08
C ALA A 108 0.90 -26.17 -2.22
N THR A 109 1.28 -27.41 -1.90
CA THR A 109 2.46 -27.69 -1.05
C THR A 109 3.81 -27.49 -1.74
N THR A 110 3.83 -27.29 -3.06
CA THR A 110 5.06 -27.28 -3.87
C THR A 110 5.20 -26.06 -4.79
N GLU A 111 4.24 -25.16 -4.83
CA GLU A 111 4.30 -24.00 -5.73
C GLU A 111 5.14 -22.88 -5.11
N SER A 112 6.07 -22.34 -5.91
CA SER A 112 6.86 -21.17 -5.53
C SER A 112 6.00 -19.90 -5.60
N ALA A 113 6.19 -19.01 -4.64
CA ALA A 113 5.47 -17.74 -4.59
C ALA A 113 5.68 -16.93 -5.89
N ARG A 114 4.59 -16.36 -6.40
CA ARG A 114 4.59 -15.46 -7.54
C ARG A 114 4.66 -14.01 -7.06
N TRP A 115 5.67 -13.27 -7.49
CA TRP A 115 5.85 -11.85 -7.17
C TRP A 115 5.08 -10.96 -8.13
N ILE A 116 4.19 -10.12 -7.59
CA ILE A 116 3.39 -9.15 -8.37
C ILE A 116 4.16 -7.83 -8.45
N VAL A 117 5.00 -7.76 -9.47
CA VAL A 117 5.84 -6.59 -9.77
C VAL A 117 6.01 -6.47 -11.28
N SER A 118 6.25 -5.26 -11.77
CA SER A 118 6.55 -5.03 -13.17
C SER A 118 7.88 -5.68 -13.59
N GLY A 119 7.85 -6.32 -14.76
CA GLY A 119 8.89 -7.20 -15.32
C GLY A 119 8.53 -8.69 -15.30
N ASN A 120 7.51 -9.09 -14.53
CA ASN A 120 7.09 -10.49 -14.39
C ASN A 120 5.82 -10.86 -15.17
N GLN A 121 5.22 -9.90 -15.88
CA GLN A 121 3.94 -10.07 -16.56
C GLN A 121 4.08 -11.12 -17.66
N GLY A 122 3.15 -12.08 -17.69
CA GLY A 122 3.15 -13.16 -18.68
C GLY A 122 4.29 -14.18 -18.55
N LEU A 123 5.21 -14.01 -17.61
CA LEU A 123 6.29 -14.97 -17.34
C LEU A 123 5.83 -16.08 -16.38
N ALA A 124 6.35 -17.28 -16.60
CA ALA A 124 6.24 -18.37 -15.65
C ALA A 124 7.27 -18.18 -14.51
N VAL A 125 6.98 -18.70 -13.32
CA VAL A 125 7.85 -18.53 -12.12
C VAL A 125 9.23 -19.17 -12.32
N ASN A 126 9.35 -20.13 -13.23
CA ASN A 126 10.59 -20.81 -13.60
C ASN A 126 11.30 -20.23 -14.84
N ASP A 127 10.83 -19.10 -15.37
CA ASP A 127 11.50 -18.43 -16.49
C ASP A 127 12.85 -17.83 -16.04
N ALA A 128 13.86 -17.88 -16.91
CA ALA A 128 15.18 -17.33 -16.60
C ALA A 128 15.18 -15.80 -16.42
N ASN A 129 14.21 -15.10 -17.01
CA ASN A 129 14.04 -13.65 -16.89
C ASN A 129 13.06 -13.26 -15.76
N TYR A 130 12.51 -14.24 -15.02
CA TYR A 130 11.60 -13.98 -13.93
C TYR A 130 12.32 -13.26 -12.78
N LEU A 131 11.83 -12.07 -12.41
CA LEU A 131 12.39 -11.28 -11.32
C LEU A 131 11.92 -11.84 -9.98
N THR A 132 12.89 -12.11 -9.13
CA THR A 132 12.70 -12.51 -7.73
C THR A 132 13.13 -11.36 -6.80
N PRO A 133 12.72 -11.36 -5.53
CA PRO A 133 13.20 -10.39 -4.54
C PRO A 133 14.72 -10.36 -4.32
N SER A 134 15.42 -11.44 -4.69
CA SER A 134 16.88 -11.53 -4.69
C SER A 134 17.53 -11.00 -5.98
N SER A 135 16.74 -10.71 -7.01
CA SER A 135 17.25 -10.14 -8.27
C SER A 135 17.83 -8.75 -8.03
N ASN A 136 19.00 -8.48 -8.62
CA ASN A 136 19.65 -7.18 -8.46
C ASN A 136 19.24 -6.23 -9.60
N LEU A 137 18.37 -5.27 -9.29
CA LEU A 137 18.02 -4.20 -10.20
C LEU A 137 18.97 -3.01 -10.05
N SER A 138 19.50 -2.48 -11.16
CA SER A 138 20.30 -1.25 -11.14
C SER A 138 19.47 -0.05 -10.71
N ASP A 139 20.11 0.93 -10.09
CA ASP A 139 19.45 2.18 -9.76
C ASP A 139 18.95 2.91 -11.03
N PRO A 140 17.76 3.54 -10.97
CA PRO A 140 17.23 4.36 -12.05
C PRO A 140 18.20 5.43 -12.52
N SER A 141 18.45 5.45 -13.83
CA SER A 141 19.32 6.37 -14.55
C SER A 141 18.82 6.47 -16.00
N ASP A 142 19.33 7.44 -16.78
CA ASP A 142 18.92 7.61 -18.19
C ASP A 142 19.24 6.40 -19.09
N GLN A 143 20.08 5.47 -18.61
CA GLN A 143 20.50 4.28 -19.34
C GLN A 143 19.88 2.98 -18.81
N THR A 144 19.20 3.03 -17.66
CA THR A 144 18.61 1.83 -17.04
C THR A 144 17.10 1.83 -17.22
N ASN A 145 16.54 0.63 -17.40
CA ASN A 145 15.10 0.44 -17.55
C ASN A 145 14.39 0.34 -16.18
N THR A 146 14.88 1.01 -15.15
CA THR A 146 14.33 0.94 -13.79
C THR A 146 13.78 2.30 -13.35
N VAL A 147 12.77 2.28 -12.48
CA VAL A 147 12.16 3.50 -11.92
C VAL A 147 11.95 3.35 -10.42
N TRP A 148 12.11 4.44 -9.67
CA TRP A 148 11.72 4.50 -8.27
C TRP A 148 10.22 4.70 -8.16
N LEU A 149 9.53 3.81 -7.47
CA LEU A 149 8.12 3.97 -7.11
C LEU A 149 7.98 4.53 -5.70
N VAL A 150 8.88 4.14 -4.80
CA VAL A 150 8.97 4.65 -3.42
C VAL A 150 10.39 5.12 -3.19
N LYS A 151 10.60 6.44 -3.11
CA LYS A 151 11.93 7.03 -2.88
C LYS A 151 11.93 8.04 -1.73
N GLU A 152 11.07 9.06 -1.85
CA GLU A 152 10.99 10.18 -0.90
C GLU A 152 9.92 9.95 0.18
N SER A 153 9.15 8.86 0.07
CA SER A 153 8.11 8.45 1.02
C SER A 153 8.64 7.58 2.16
N VAL A 154 9.93 7.23 2.14
CA VAL A 154 10.62 6.47 3.18
C VAL A 154 11.86 7.24 3.63
N SER A 155 12.24 7.13 4.91
CA SER A 155 13.42 7.79 5.45
C SER A 155 14.70 6.98 5.18
N ASN A 156 14.61 5.66 5.27
CA ASN A 156 15.72 4.74 5.06
C ASN A 156 15.90 4.39 3.56
N PRO A 157 17.11 4.57 2.98
CA PRO A 157 17.36 4.17 1.59
C PRO A 157 17.15 2.68 1.28
N LEU A 158 17.27 1.80 2.28
CA LEU A 158 17.06 0.35 2.11
C LEU A 158 15.58 -0.02 1.93
N GLU A 159 14.67 0.88 2.32
CA GLU A 159 13.22 0.70 2.24
C GLU A 159 12.62 1.22 0.93
N ARG A 160 13.46 1.79 0.07
CA ARG A 160 13.06 2.33 -1.23
C ARG A 160 12.71 1.20 -2.18
N ILE A 161 11.70 1.43 -2.98
CA ILE A 161 11.22 0.46 -3.95
C ILE A 161 11.49 0.97 -5.35
N LYS A 162 12.27 0.17 -6.08
CA LYS A 162 12.48 0.29 -7.52
C LYS A 162 11.93 -0.94 -8.22
N VAL A 163 11.51 -0.74 -9.46
CA VAL A 163 11.01 -1.82 -10.32
C VAL A 163 11.58 -1.69 -11.73
N GLN A 164 11.57 -2.80 -12.46
CA GLN A 164 11.82 -2.79 -13.89
C GLN A 164 10.61 -2.21 -14.63
N THR A 165 10.88 -1.39 -15.62
CA THR A 165 9.86 -0.79 -16.49
C THR A 165 9.70 -1.59 -17.76
N GLU A 166 8.47 -1.66 -18.26
CA GLU A 166 8.15 -2.29 -19.54
C GLU A 166 7.82 -1.23 -20.58
N ALA A 167 8.21 -1.50 -21.83
CA ALA A 167 7.93 -0.61 -22.95
C ALA A 167 6.50 -0.80 -23.46
N ILE A 168 5.83 0.30 -23.78
CA ILE A 168 4.53 0.32 -24.42
C ILE A 168 4.77 0.34 -25.93
N ALA A 169 4.40 -0.75 -26.60
CA ALA A 169 4.51 -0.84 -28.05
C ALA A 169 3.67 0.26 -28.72
N ALA A 170 4.27 1.03 -29.62
CA ALA A 170 3.55 1.89 -30.55
C ALA A 170 3.29 1.16 -31.88
N SER A 171 2.67 1.85 -32.84
CA SER A 171 2.63 1.40 -34.23
C SER A 171 4.04 1.46 -34.85
N GLY A 172 4.56 0.32 -35.31
CA GLY A 172 5.98 0.18 -35.70
C GLY A 172 6.89 0.01 -34.49
N ASP A 173 8.14 -0.43 -34.67
CA ASP A 173 9.11 -0.75 -33.59
C ASP A 173 9.49 0.42 -32.63
N ALA A 174 8.74 1.52 -32.64
CA ALA A 174 8.91 2.64 -31.73
C ALA A 174 8.19 2.37 -30.38
N SER A 175 8.86 2.69 -29.27
CA SER A 175 8.25 2.69 -27.93
C SER A 175 7.50 4.00 -27.70
N SER A 176 6.18 3.94 -27.45
CA SER A 176 5.37 5.12 -27.13
C SER A 176 5.55 5.58 -25.68
N GLY A 177 6.26 4.82 -24.84
CA GLY A 177 6.45 5.13 -23.43
C GLY A 177 6.82 3.89 -22.65
N ARG A 178 6.99 4.05 -21.33
CA ARG A 178 7.25 2.94 -20.42
C ARG A 178 6.34 3.04 -19.22
N PHE A 179 6.02 1.91 -18.62
CA PHE A 179 5.29 1.84 -17.35
C PHE A 179 5.99 0.90 -16.38
N GLY A 180 5.69 1.05 -15.10
CA GLY A 180 6.16 0.17 -14.04
C GLY A 180 5.21 0.25 -12.86
N PHE A 181 4.99 -0.86 -12.18
CA PHE A 181 4.16 -0.97 -11.00
C PHE A 181 4.79 -1.88 -9.96
N TRP A 182 4.36 -1.66 -8.73
CA TRP A 182 4.57 -2.49 -7.56
C TRP A 182 3.24 -2.54 -6.82
N VAL A 183 2.91 -3.70 -6.27
CA VAL A 183 1.75 -3.87 -5.42
C VAL A 183 2.22 -4.00 -3.97
N ALA A 184 1.75 -3.10 -3.11
CA ALA A 184 1.97 -3.15 -1.68
C ALA A 184 0.85 -3.97 -1.02
N ASP A 185 1.21 -4.85 -0.10
CA ASP A 185 0.25 -5.49 0.78
C ASP A 185 -0.04 -4.56 1.98
N GLU A 186 -1.26 -4.05 2.07
CA GLU A 186 -1.72 -3.24 3.20
C GLU A 186 -2.27 -4.11 4.34
N GLY A 187 -2.59 -5.39 4.08
CA GLY A 187 -3.10 -6.33 5.08
C GLY A 187 -2.06 -6.75 6.12
N VAL A 188 -0.78 -6.62 5.79
CA VAL A 188 0.34 -6.88 6.71
C VAL A 188 0.73 -5.66 7.56
N LYS A 189 0.12 -4.50 7.32
CA LYS A 189 0.40 -3.26 8.06
C LYS A 189 -0.60 -3.09 9.21
N ALA A 190 -0.16 -2.46 10.30
CA ALA A 190 -1.02 -2.13 11.42
C ALA A 190 -1.86 -0.90 11.12
N LYS A 191 -3.18 -1.01 11.33
CA LYS A 191 -4.09 0.11 11.12
C LYS A 191 -4.04 1.06 12.32
N PHE A 192 -3.59 2.30 12.13
CA PHE A 192 -3.45 3.23 13.25
C PHE A 192 -4.72 4.05 13.54
N ASN A 193 -5.64 4.17 12.58
CA ASN A 193 -6.87 4.96 12.67
C ASN A 193 -8.08 4.16 13.20
N ILE A 194 -7.87 3.23 14.15
CA ILE A 194 -8.97 2.49 14.79
C ILE A 194 -9.49 3.31 15.97
N ALA A 195 -10.78 3.66 15.92
CA ALA A 195 -11.44 4.35 17.03
C ALA A 195 -11.59 3.41 18.23
N SER A 196 -11.26 3.87 19.43
CA SER A 196 -11.77 3.25 20.66
C SER A 196 -13.23 3.65 20.83
N GLU A 197 -14.16 2.69 20.77
CA GLU A 197 -15.57 2.98 21.04
C GLU A 197 -15.86 3.14 22.55
N GLU A 198 -14.95 2.74 23.43
CA GLU A 198 -15.24 2.63 24.88
C GLU A 198 -13.99 2.85 25.76
N ASN A 199 -13.28 3.97 25.58
CA ASN A 199 -12.20 4.36 26.49
C ASN A 199 -12.51 5.65 27.26
N THR A 200 -13.77 5.86 27.63
CA THR A 200 -14.10 6.84 28.67
C THR A 200 -13.65 6.25 30.01
N ALA A 201 -12.57 6.80 30.57
CA ALA A 201 -11.98 6.43 31.87
C ALA A 201 -12.92 6.59 33.09
N THR A 202 -14.22 6.72 32.89
CA THR A 202 -15.22 7.05 33.91
C THR A 202 -15.94 5.82 34.48
N ASP A 203 -15.95 4.70 33.76
CA ASP A 203 -16.50 3.46 34.29
C ASP A 203 -15.39 2.48 34.66
N SER A 204 -15.58 1.82 35.80
CA SER A 204 -14.63 0.94 36.46
C SER A 204 -14.30 -0.29 35.60
N GLN A 205 -13.43 -0.12 34.60
CA GLN A 205 -12.82 -1.19 33.82
C GLN A 205 -11.69 -1.85 34.64
N THR A 206 -12.03 -2.39 35.81
CA THR A 206 -11.26 -3.47 36.47
C THR A 206 -11.55 -4.83 35.84
N GLY A 207 -12.41 -4.88 34.81
CA GLY A 207 -12.50 -6.00 33.89
C GLY A 207 -11.27 -6.00 33.00
N SER A 208 -10.27 -6.80 33.37
CA SER A 208 -9.09 -7.05 32.55
C SER A 208 -9.52 -7.35 31.10
N PRO A 209 -9.05 -6.61 30.07
CA PRO A 209 -9.38 -6.87 28.68
C PRO A 209 -8.74 -8.20 28.29
N THR A 210 -9.44 -9.29 28.56
CA THR A 210 -8.89 -10.65 28.51
C THR A 210 -9.30 -11.41 27.26
N THR A 211 -9.94 -10.77 26.28
CA THR A 211 -10.43 -11.53 25.13
C THR A 211 -10.05 -11.01 23.76
N LEU A 212 -9.88 -9.72 23.50
CA LEU A 212 -9.34 -9.23 22.22
C LEU A 212 -8.70 -7.85 22.42
N SER A 213 -7.52 -7.60 21.84
CA SER A 213 -6.97 -6.24 21.77
C SER A 213 -7.85 -5.41 20.85
N TYR A 214 -8.67 -4.51 21.40
CA TYR A 214 -9.48 -3.57 20.62
C TYR A 214 -8.61 -2.58 19.81
N GLN A 215 -7.34 -2.43 20.18
CA GLN A 215 -6.37 -1.53 19.58
C GLN A 215 -5.01 -2.22 19.39
N HIS A 216 -4.20 -1.71 18.48
CA HIS A 216 -2.91 -2.30 18.11
C HIS A 216 -1.74 -1.92 19.04
N GLY A 217 -1.97 -1.11 20.08
CA GLY A 217 -0.93 -0.67 21.01
C GLY A 217 0.04 0.33 20.37
N ILE A 218 -0.42 1.16 19.43
CA ILE A 218 0.46 2.01 18.61
C ILE A 218 1.20 3.03 19.48
N ASN A 219 0.62 3.44 20.61
CA ASN A 219 1.24 4.35 21.57
C ASN A 219 2.61 3.83 22.08
N GLN A 220 2.83 2.50 22.06
CA GLN A 220 4.09 1.89 22.51
C GLN A 220 5.20 1.90 21.43
N LEU A 221 4.87 2.19 20.18
CA LEU A 221 5.83 2.14 19.07
C LEU A 221 6.76 3.37 19.06
N ASN A 222 6.26 4.53 19.47
CA ASN A 222 7.03 5.77 19.46
C ASN A 222 6.59 6.70 20.59
N ALA A 223 7.56 7.39 21.21
CA ALA A 223 7.28 8.37 22.26
C ALA A 223 6.32 9.49 21.80
N ALA A 224 6.39 9.90 20.54
CA ALA A 224 5.47 10.90 19.97
C ALA A 224 4.00 10.44 19.98
N PHE A 225 3.76 9.15 19.74
CA PHE A 225 2.42 8.57 19.78
C PHE A 225 1.87 8.57 21.21
N SER A 226 2.67 8.11 22.18
CA SER A 226 2.30 8.14 23.59
C SER A 226 2.10 9.56 24.15
N ALA A 227 2.86 10.54 23.65
CA ALA A 227 2.79 11.93 24.13
C ALA A 227 1.46 12.60 23.73
N GLN A 228 0.91 12.24 22.57
CA GLN A 228 -0.37 12.74 22.07
C GLN A 228 -1.55 11.80 22.37
N ASP A 229 -1.28 10.66 23.01
CA ASP A 229 -2.26 9.59 23.26
C ASP A 229 -3.11 9.29 22.02
N LEU A 230 -2.47 8.86 20.93
CA LEU A 230 -3.16 8.64 19.65
C LEU A 230 -4.32 7.63 19.76
N GLU A 231 -4.19 6.64 20.62
CA GLU A 231 -5.23 5.63 20.83
C GLU A 231 -6.45 6.16 21.61
N GLY A 232 -6.25 7.16 22.47
CA GLY A 232 -7.31 7.87 23.17
C GLY A 232 -7.91 9.03 22.38
N ASP A 233 -7.20 9.59 21.40
CA ASP A 233 -7.70 10.73 20.62
C ASP A 233 -8.73 10.30 19.56
N THR A 234 -9.96 10.79 19.75
CA THR A 234 -11.07 10.67 18.79
C THR A 234 -10.70 11.11 17.36
N LYS A 235 -9.76 12.06 17.19
CA LYS A 235 -9.32 12.55 15.88
C LYS A 235 -8.52 11.52 15.09
N THR A 236 -7.89 10.56 15.75
CA THR A 236 -7.10 9.51 15.11
C THR A 236 -7.94 8.69 14.13
N SER A 237 -9.22 8.48 14.45
CA SER A 237 -10.18 7.81 13.56
C SER A 237 -10.48 8.56 12.25
N ASN A 238 -10.24 9.88 12.21
CA ASN A 238 -10.46 10.72 11.04
C ASN A 238 -9.25 10.74 10.08
N ALA A 239 -8.14 10.10 10.43
CA ALA A 239 -6.98 10.02 9.55
C ALA A 239 -7.32 9.19 8.30
N ASN A 240 -7.10 9.78 7.13
CA ASN A 240 -7.34 9.13 5.83
C ASN A 240 -6.04 8.76 5.13
N SER A 241 -4.94 9.42 5.48
CA SER A 241 -3.62 9.18 4.91
C SER A 241 -2.56 9.04 5.99
N LEU A 242 -1.43 8.42 5.64
CA LEU A 242 -0.30 8.32 6.55
C LEU A 242 0.32 9.68 6.88
N CYS A 243 0.19 10.68 6.00
CA CYS A 243 0.65 12.05 6.28
C CYS A 243 -0.11 12.72 7.44
N ASP A 244 -1.34 12.29 7.72
CA ASP A 244 -2.11 12.80 8.87
C ASP A 244 -1.47 12.39 10.20
N LEU A 245 -0.67 11.33 10.22
CA LEU A 245 0.08 10.88 11.40
C LEU A 245 1.04 11.96 11.91
N VAL A 246 1.66 12.72 11.01
CA VAL A 246 2.58 13.81 11.37
C VAL A 246 1.82 14.93 12.09
N LEU A 247 0.59 15.19 11.68
CA LEU A 247 -0.26 16.21 12.31
C LEU A 247 -0.80 15.73 13.66
N LEU A 248 -1.23 14.47 13.74
CA LEU A 248 -1.78 13.88 14.97
C LEU A 248 -0.72 13.70 16.05
N ALA A 249 0.48 13.24 15.68
CA ALA A 249 1.59 13.03 16.60
C ALA A 249 2.43 14.28 16.84
N GLU A 250 2.14 15.39 16.15
CA GLU A 250 2.91 16.64 16.17
C GLU A 250 4.42 16.46 15.95
N ALA A 251 4.79 15.47 15.12
CA ALA A 251 6.17 15.07 14.90
C ALA A 251 6.43 14.73 13.43
N ALA A 252 7.36 15.47 12.82
CA ALA A 252 7.71 15.33 11.42
C ALA A 252 8.47 14.03 11.13
N GLY A 253 8.25 13.45 9.95
CA GLY A 253 8.99 12.29 9.45
C GLY A 253 8.41 10.93 9.83
N LEU A 254 7.46 10.89 10.77
CA LEU A 254 6.83 9.64 11.21
C LEU A 254 6.09 8.89 10.09
N ASP A 255 5.52 9.63 9.14
CA ASP A 255 4.89 9.06 7.95
C ASP A 255 5.90 8.31 7.06
N LYS A 256 7.17 8.73 7.08
CA LYS A 256 8.24 8.10 6.31
C LYS A 256 8.91 6.96 7.05
N ASP A 257 9.05 7.08 8.36
CA ASP A 257 9.65 6.05 9.21
C ASP A 257 8.77 4.80 9.29
N TYR A 258 7.44 4.97 9.24
CA TYR A 258 6.47 3.88 9.37
C TYR A 258 5.70 3.57 8.08
N PHE A 259 6.22 3.96 6.91
CA PHE A 259 5.55 3.78 5.61
C PHE A 259 5.17 2.32 5.31
N HIS A 260 6.03 1.38 5.70
CA HIS A 260 5.81 -0.06 5.51
C HIS A 260 5.11 -0.73 6.69
N ASP A 261 4.92 -0.05 7.80
CA ASP A 261 4.43 -0.65 9.04
C ASP A 261 3.01 -0.23 9.39
N LEU A 262 2.64 1.01 9.06
CA LEU A 262 1.35 1.60 9.41
C LEU A 262 0.49 1.88 8.16
N THR A 263 -0.81 1.75 8.33
CA THR A 263 -1.81 2.08 7.30
C THR A 263 -3.05 2.74 7.88
N THR A 264 -3.76 3.49 7.05
CA THR A 264 -5.14 3.94 7.34
C THR A 264 -6.19 3.02 6.72
N GLN A 265 -5.78 2.10 5.84
CA GLN A 265 -6.66 1.28 5.02
C GLN A 265 -6.26 -0.19 5.12
N SER A 266 -6.99 -0.93 5.95
CA SER A 266 -6.92 -2.38 5.98
C SER A 266 -8.33 -2.91 6.16
N PHE A 267 -8.73 -3.82 5.29
CA PHE A 267 -10.04 -4.46 5.28
C PHE A 267 -9.82 -5.97 5.24
N GLY A 268 -10.53 -6.68 6.12
CA GLY A 268 -10.50 -8.13 6.19
C GLY A 268 -11.89 -8.71 5.94
N LEU A 269 -11.93 -9.84 5.24
CA LEU A 269 -13.10 -10.70 5.17
C LEU A 269 -12.78 -12.01 5.91
N LEU A 270 -13.77 -12.61 6.55
CA LEU A 270 -13.61 -13.89 7.23
C LEU A 270 -13.65 -15.02 6.19
N THR A 271 -12.60 -15.18 5.40
CA THR A 271 -12.47 -16.23 4.37
C THR A 271 -11.70 -17.45 4.89
N ASP A 272 -12.03 -18.62 4.34
CA ASP A 272 -11.29 -19.87 4.53
C ASP A 272 -10.20 -19.95 3.45
N SER A 273 -8.94 -19.74 3.84
CA SER A 273 -7.80 -19.78 2.92
C SER A 273 -7.41 -21.19 2.48
N GLN A 274 -7.88 -22.24 3.16
CA GLN A 274 -7.59 -23.63 2.79
C GLN A 274 -8.60 -24.16 1.77
N ASN A 275 -9.90 -24.05 2.09
CA ASN A 275 -10.97 -24.62 1.26
C ASN A 275 -11.65 -23.58 0.36
N GLY A 276 -11.45 -22.28 0.60
CA GLY A 276 -12.13 -21.19 -0.10
C GLY A 276 -13.51 -20.88 0.47
N GLY A 277 -14.06 -19.72 0.13
CA GLY A 277 -15.34 -19.23 0.68
C GLY A 277 -15.20 -18.56 2.04
N PHE A 278 -16.32 -18.30 2.71
CA PHE A 278 -16.34 -17.71 4.05
C PHE A 278 -16.15 -18.76 5.13
N LYS A 279 -15.50 -18.38 6.24
CA LYS A 279 -15.43 -19.17 7.46
C LYS A 279 -16.85 -19.46 7.95
N LYS A 280 -17.06 -20.69 8.43
CA LYS A 280 -18.36 -21.11 8.96
C LYS A 280 -18.66 -20.39 10.26
N ASP A 281 -19.89 -19.89 10.38
CA ASP A 281 -20.43 -19.40 11.64
C ASP A 281 -20.82 -20.59 12.54
N LEU A 282 -20.27 -20.62 13.74
CA LEU A 282 -20.50 -21.70 14.71
C LEU A 282 -21.64 -21.38 15.69
N SER A 283 -22.23 -20.19 15.62
CA SER A 283 -23.27 -19.75 16.57
C SER A 283 -24.46 -20.72 16.61
N LEU A 284 -24.98 -21.10 15.43
CA LEU A 284 -26.09 -22.06 15.35
C LEU A 284 -25.71 -23.43 15.91
N ALA A 285 -24.50 -23.91 15.60
CA ALA A 285 -24.03 -25.20 16.09
C ALA A 285 -23.83 -25.17 17.61
N PHE A 286 -23.50 -24.04 18.21
CA PHE A 286 -23.40 -23.94 19.67
C PHE A 286 -24.76 -23.80 20.37
N GLU A 287 -25.76 -23.22 19.72
CA GLU A 287 -27.13 -23.10 20.24
C GLU A 287 -27.97 -24.38 20.12
N ASP A 288 -27.84 -25.16 19.03
CA ASP A 288 -28.67 -26.34 18.80
C ASP A 288 -27.92 -27.65 19.09
N ASP A 289 -28.46 -28.50 19.97
CA ASP A 289 -27.85 -29.79 20.34
C ASP A 289 -27.75 -30.77 19.18
N GLY A 290 -28.74 -30.83 18.30
CA GLY A 290 -28.73 -31.72 17.14
C GLY A 290 -27.73 -31.27 16.07
N VAL A 291 -27.63 -29.97 15.82
CA VAL A 291 -26.63 -29.41 14.88
C VAL A 291 -25.21 -29.58 15.43
N TYR A 292 -25.02 -29.36 16.73
CA TYR A 292 -23.74 -29.60 17.38
C TYR A 292 -23.26 -31.05 17.21
N GLU A 293 -24.13 -32.02 17.51
CA GLU A 293 -23.78 -33.44 17.40
C GLU A 293 -23.50 -33.87 15.95
N LEU A 294 -24.18 -33.26 14.98
CA LEU A 294 -23.94 -33.51 13.55
C LEU A 294 -22.55 -33.00 13.10
N GLU A 295 -22.17 -31.80 13.51
CA GLU A 295 -20.93 -31.13 13.07
C GLU A 295 -19.70 -31.53 13.89
N PHE A 296 -19.87 -31.81 15.18
CA PHE A 296 -18.77 -32.05 16.12
C PHE A 296 -18.75 -33.46 16.74
N GLY A 297 -19.74 -34.30 16.40
CA GLY A 297 -19.85 -35.66 16.91
C GLY A 297 -20.51 -35.74 18.29
N ASN A 298 -20.87 -36.96 18.71
CA ASN A 298 -21.49 -37.21 20.00
C ASN A 298 -20.43 -37.62 21.05
N LEU A 299 -20.59 -37.10 22.27
CA LEU A 299 -19.73 -37.25 23.45
C LEU A 299 -19.31 -38.69 23.75
N GLU A 300 -20.13 -39.69 23.40
CA GLU A 300 -19.90 -41.09 23.77
C GLU A 300 -19.12 -41.91 22.74
N GLN A 301 -19.04 -41.49 21.47
CA GLN A 301 -18.50 -42.33 20.39
C GLN A 301 -17.44 -41.66 19.50
N ASP A 302 -17.46 -40.34 19.31
CA ASP A 302 -16.49 -39.64 18.45
C ASP A 302 -16.31 -38.16 18.86
N PRO A 303 -15.54 -37.86 19.92
CA PRO A 303 -15.29 -36.49 20.33
C PRO A 303 -14.30 -35.81 19.36
N ARG A 304 -14.81 -35.00 18.41
CA ARG A 304 -13.95 -34.20 17.52
C ARG A 304 -13.22 -33.14 18.35
N ARG A 305 -11.90 -33.03 18.20
CA ARG A 305 -11.02 -32.09 18.93
C ARG A 305 -10.39 -31.12 17.93
N PHE A 306 -10.00 -29.91 18.36
CA PHE A 306 -9.50 -28.83 17.46
C PHE A 306 -8.43 -29.24 16.45
N PHE A 307 -7.58 -30.24 16.75
CA PHE A 307 -6.40 -30.56 15.96
C PHE A 307 -6.46 -31.92 15.25
N ILE A 308 -7.63 -32.57 15.25
CA ILE A 308 -7.77 -33.88 14.66
C ILE A 308 -8.81 -33.79 13.55
N ASP A 309 -8.34 -33.54 12.33
CA ASP A 309 -9.13 -33.77 11.12
C ASP A 309 -8.67 -35.07 10.42
N HIS A 310 -7.49 -35.60 10.74
CA HIS A 310 -6.98 -36.89 10.25
C HIS A 310 -6.38 -37.73 11.40
N LEU A 311 -7.17 -38.62 12.01
CA LEU A 311 -6.67 -39.62 12.95
C LEU A 311 -6.80 -41.03 12.35
N GLU A 312 -5.81 -41.43 11.55
CA GLU A 312 -5.46 -42.85 11.42
C GLU A 312 -4.64 -43.35 12.63
N ASP A 313 -4.22 -42.48 13.58
CA ASP A 313 -3.41 -42.92 14.73
C ASP A 313 -3.68 -42.19 16.06
N PRO A 314 -4.62 -42.66 16.89
CA PRO A 314 -4.93 -42.10 18.21
C PRO A 314 -3.79 -42.22 19.25
N SER A 315 -2.62 -42.77 18.89
CA SER A 315 -1.52 -43.05 19.83
C SER A 315 -0.56 -41.87 20.09
N THR A 316 -0.64 -40.77 19.33
CA THR A 316 0.35 -39.67 19.41
C THR A 316 0.12 -38.66 20.54
N GLY A 317 -0.93 -38.82 21.35
CA GLY A 317 -1.10 -38.09 22.63
C GLY A 317 -1.33 -36.57 22.52
N LEU A 318 -1.26 -35.97 21.33
CA LEU A 318 -1.67 -34.58 21.11
C LEU A 318 -3.17 -34.50 21.01
N THR A 319 -3.80 -34.16 22.14
CA THR A 319 -5.24 -33.95 22.19
C THR A 319 -5.54 -32.48 22.33
N GLY A 320 -6.10 -31.88 21.29
CA GLY A 320 -6.60 -30.51 21.35
C GLY A 320 -7.72 -30.32 22.37
N PRO A 321 -8.04 -29.07 22.75
CA PRO A 321 -9.22 -28.79 23.56
C PRO A 321 -10.49 -29.37 22.93
N ASN A 322 -11.50 -29.62 23.75
CA ASN A 322 -12.78 -30.12 23.26
C ASN A 322 -13.65 -28.94 22.81
N TRP A 323 -14.37 -29.06 21.69
CA TRP A 323 -15.38 -28.10 21.24
C TRP A 323 -16.42 -27.81 22.33
N ASP A 324 -16.64 -28.75 23.26
CA ASP A 324 -17.55 -28.59 24.39
C ASP A 324 -17.14 -27.44 25.32
N ILE A 325 -15.85 -27.18 25.46
CA ILE A 325 -15.37 -26.08 26.32
C ILE A 325 -15.80 -24.75 25.71
N LEU A 326 -15.59 -24.56 24.40
CA LEU A 326 -16.05 -23.35 23.71
C LEU A 326 -17.56 -23.23 23.72
N ARG A 327 -18.28 -24.33 23.49
CA ARG A 327 -19.73 -24.35 23.53
C ARG A 327 -20.28 -23.96 24.91
N SER A 328 -19.69 -24.51 25.98
CA SER A 328 -20.08 -24.20 27.35
C SER A 328 -19.83 -22.74 27.71
N TYR A 329 -18.74 -22.17 27.19
CA TYR A 329 -18.45 -20.74 27.33
C TYR A 329 -19.46 -19.89 26.57
N TYR A 330 -19.77 -20.26 25.33
CA TYR A 330 -20.76 -19.57 24.50
C TYR A 330 -22.13 -19.51 25.17
N ARG A 331 -22.62 -20.63 25.73
CA ARG A 331 -23.91 -20.72 26.45
C ARG A 331 -23.91 -20.11 27.86
N LEU A 332 -22.86 -19.41 28.28
CA LEU A 332 -22.88 -18.70 29.56
C LEU A 332 -24.01 -17.67 29.64
N HIS A 333 -24.44 -17.11 28.50
CA HIS A 333 -25.54 -16.14 28.43
C HIS A 333 -26.87 -16.70 28.96
N GLU A 334 -27.16 -17.97 28.68
CA GLU A 334 -28.40 -18.64 29.13
C GLU A 334 -28.48 -18.75 30.66
N ARG A 335 -27.32 -18.65 31.32
CA ARG A 335 -27.17 -18.80 32.77
C ARG A 335 -27.13 -17.46 33.49
N VAL A 336 -27.18 -16.34 32.76
CA VAL A 336 -27.30 -15.01 33.34
C VAL A 336 -28.76 -14.76 33.68
N VAL A 337 -29.14 -15.10 34.91
CA VAL A 337 -30.46 -14.77 35.48
C VAL A 337 -30.25 -13.61 36.45
N ASP A 338 -31.01 -12.52 36.28
CA ASP A 338 -31.03 -11.35 37.17
C ASP A 338 -29.65 -10.68 37.43
N GLY A 339 -28.78 -10.62 36.40
CA GLY A 339 -27.51 -9.88 36.48
C GLY A 339 -26.42 -10.53 37.33
N SER A 340 -26.64 -11.76 37.81
CA SER A 340 -25.61 -12.59 38.44
C SER A 340 -25.17 -13.69 37.46
N VAL A 341 -23.86 -13.79 37.21
CA VAL A 341 -23.30 -14.89 36.41
C VAL A 341 -22.87 -15.99 37.37
N ASP A 342 -23.61 -17.09 37.43
CA ASP A 342 -23.12 -18.32 38.07
C ASP A 342 -22.09 -18.99 37.15
N ILE A 343 -20.83 -18.53 37.22
CA ILE A 343 -19.70 -19.14 36.53
C ILE A 343 -19.37 -20.45 37.24
N LEU A 344 -20.07 -21.52 36.87
CA LEU A 344 -19.59 -22.87 37.16
C LEU A 344 -18.37 -23.12 36.28
N THR A 345 -17.17 -23.02 36.87
CA THR A 345 -15.99 -23.58 36.20
C THR A 345 -16.30 -25.02 35.80
N PRO A 346 -15.95 -25.45 34.58
CA PRO A 346 -16.26 -26.80 34.12
C PRO A 346 -15.88 -27.82 35.20
N GLY A 347 -16.80 -28.76 35.46
CA GLY A 347 -16.67 -29.73 36.54
C GLY A 347 -15.33 -30.46 36.50
N ASN A 348 -14.85 -30.94 37.66
CA ASN A 348 -13.51 -31.54 37.79
C ASN A 348 -13.18 -32.65 36.76
N SER A 349 -14.18 -33.26 36.11
CA SER A 349 -14.04 -34.22 35.01
C SER A 349 -13.43 -33.64 33.73
N LEU A 350 -13.58 -32.33 33.47
CA LEU A 350 -12.98 -31.65 32.30
C LEU A 350 -11.57 -31.11 32.60
N LYS A 351 -11.21 -30.95 33.88
CA LYS A 351 -9.87 -30.51 34.31
C LYS A 351 -8.84 -31.64 34.35
N THR A 352 -9.29 -32.89 34.48
CA THR A 352 -8.41 -34.04 34.74
C THR A 352 -7.62 -34.48 33.50
N SER A 353 -8.18 -34.28 32.30
CA SER A 353 -7.52 -34.65 31.02
C SER A 353 -6.51 -33.60 30.53
N LEU A 354 -6.63 -32.33 30.93
CA LEU A 354 -5.69 -31.27 30.52
C LEU A 354 -4.42 -31.20 31.39
N ARG A 355 -4.46 -31.67 32.65
CA ARG A 355 -3.32 -31.60 33.58
C ARG A 355 -2.42 -32.84 33.61
N THR A 356 -2.81 -33.93 32.97
CA THR A 356 -2.02 -35.18 32.95
C THR A 356 -1.11 -35.29 31.73
N ALA A 357 -1.17 -34.34 30.79
CA ALA A 357 -0.38 -34.33 29.56
C ALA A 357 0.60 -33.15 29.43
N PHE A 358 0.88 -32.41 30.52
CA PHE A 358 1.94 -31.41 30.59
C PHE A 358 2.93 -31.75 31.70
#